data_AF-A0A497AXZ3-F1
#
_entry.id   AF-A0A497AXZ3-F1
#
_cell.length_a   1.000
_cell.length_b   1.000
_cell.length_c   1.000
_cell.angle_alpha   90.00
_cell.angle_beta   90.00
_cell.angle_gamma   90.00
#
_symmetry.space_group_name_H-M   'P 1'
#
loop_
_entity.id
_entity.type
_entity.pdbx_description
1 polymer ?
#
loop_
_entity_poly.entity_id
_entity_poly.type
_entity_poly.pdbx_seq_one_letter_code
_entity_poly.pdbx_strand_id
1 'polypeptide(L)'
;MGVHLVPVNVQPGQPYWKLVEARWNDEREAQGKHHIYVKVLDENGNPLSGQRVVFAWANGQDVKTTREARPSEYPVAFPMYAVLGSYSVYIEGLPSDKIMGLGLGDIERPNYTIHTCFYLTFQKMVK
;
A
#
# COMPACT_ATOMS: atom_id res chain seq x y z
N MET A 1 8.51 8.09 14.58
CA MET A 1 8.07 6.99 13.70
C MET A 1 6.90 7.49 12.88
N GLY A 2 6.86 7.19 11.59
CA GLY A 2 5.80 7.67 10.70
C GLY A 2 5.80 6.91 9.38
N VAL A 3 4.79 7.18 8.56
CA VAL A 3 4.67 6.58 7.23
C VAL A 3 5.82 7.07 6.36
N HIS A 4 6.61 6.15 5.80
CA HIS A 4 7.73 6.49 4.93
C HIS A 4 7.89 5.47 3.81
N LEU A 5 8.43 5.94 2.69
CA LEU A 5 8.79 5.13 1.55
C LEU A 5 10.23 4.64 1.68
N VAL A 6 10.43 3.34 1.51
CA VAL A 6 11.74 2.73 1.29
C VAL A 6 11.83 2.41 -0.20
N PRO A 7 12.53 3.24 -0.99
CA PRO A 7 12.65 3.02 -2.42
C PRO A 7 13.50 1.79 -2.71
N VAL A 8 13.16 1.05 -3.75
CA VAL A 8 13.95 -0.11 -4.17
C VAL A 8 15.18 0.33 -4.96
N ASN A 9 16.32 -0.31 -4.70
CA ASN A 9 17.53 -0.09 -5.48
C ASN A 9 17.61 -1.13 -6.62
N VAL A 10 17.38 -0.67 -7.85
CA VAL A 10 17.52 -1.49 -9.07
C VAL A 10 18.54 -0.90 -10.03
N GLN A 11 19.00 -1.69 -10.99
CA GLN A 11 19.91 -1.25 -12.07
C GLN A 11 19.14 -0.55 -13.20
N PRO A 12 19.78 0.33 -13.99
CA PRO A 12 19.15 0.88 -15.20
C PRO A 12 18.67 -0.23 -16.13
N GLY A 13 17.45 -0.10 -16.67
CA GLY A 13 16.82 -1.12 -17.52
C GLY A 13 16.17 -2.29 -16.77
N GLN A 14 16.24 -2.35 -15.44
CA GLN A 14 15.59 -3.39 -14.65
C GLN A 14 14.13 -3.00 -14.33
N PRO A 15 13.14 -3.88 -14.57
CA PRO A 15 11.76 -3.63 -14.18
C PRO A 15 11.57 -3.75 -12.67
N TYR A 16 10.76 -2.86 -12.10
CA TYR A 16 10.46 -2.80 -10.67
C TYR A 16 9.05 -2.25 -10.42
N TRP A 17 8.53 -2.48 -9.21
CA TRP A 17 7.29 -1.86 -8.74
C TRP A 17 7.59 -0.56 -8.03
N LYS A 18 7.13 0.55 -8.61
CA LYS A 18 7.24 1.87 -8.00
C LYS A 18 5.95 2.22 -7.26
N LEU A 19 6.04 2.78 -6.07
CA LEU A 19 4.90 3.44 -5.44
C LEU A 19 4.74 4.82 -6.06
N VAL A 20 3.68 5.02 -6.84
CA VAL A 20 3.42 6.28 -7.56
C VAL A 20 2.45 7.20 -6.82
N GLU A 21 1.62 6.63 -5.95
CA GLU A 21 0.67 7.39 -5.14
C GLU A 21 0.51 6.72 -3.77
N ALA A 22 0.58 7.54 -2.73
CA ALA A 22 0.20 7.16 -1.38
C ALA A 22 -0.66 8.29 -0.80
N ARG A 23 -1.95 8.01 -0.61
CA ARG A 23 -2.91 8.94 -0.02
C ARG A 23 -3.41 8.40 1.31
N TRP A 24 -3.48 9.27 2.30
CA TRP A 24 -4.03 8.98 3.61
C TRP A 24 -5.35 9.73 3.79
N ASN A 25 -6.33 9.05 4.37
CA ASN A 25 -7.59 9.64 4.79
C ASN A 25 -7.66 9.63 6.32
N ASP A 26 -7.99 10.78 6.90
CA ASP A 26 -8.19 10.94 8.34
C ASP A 26 -9.50 10.30 8.83
N GLU A 27 -9.83 10.47 10.12
CA GLU A 27 -11.05 9.92 10.73
C GLU A 27 -12.34 10.33 10.03
N ARG A 28 -12.43 11.60 9.60
CA ARG A 28 -13.63 12.14 8.96
C ARG A 28 -13.76 11.61 7.54
N GLU A 29 -12.65 11.60 6.81
CA GLU A 29 -12.61 11.12 5.43
C GLU A 29 -12.73 9.60 5.32
N ALA A 30 -12.28 8.86 6.34
CA ALA A 30 -12.39 7.41 6.38
C ALA A 30 -13.83 6.94 6.63
N GLN A 31 -14.69 7.79 7.20
CA GLN A 31 -16.11 7.49 7.45
C GLN A 31 -16.33 6.15 8.17
N GLY A 32 -15.52 5.90 9.20
CA GLY A 32 -15.55 4.67 10.00
C GLY A 32 -14.83 3.46 9.38
N LYS A 33 -14.21 3.59 8.20
CA LYS A 33 -13.37 2.54 7.61
C LYS A 33 -11.95 2.60 8.16
N HIS A 34 -11.27 1.46 8.15
CA HIS A 34 -9.92 1.31 8.66
C HIS A 34 -9.03 0.46 7.73
N HIS A 35 -9.01 0.76 6.43
CA HIS A 35 -8.43 -0.14 5.42
C HIS A 35 -7.22 0.45 4.70
N ILE A 36 -6.33 -0.44 4.26
CA ILE A 36 -5.38 -0.17 3.19
C ILE A 36 -5.98 -0.68 1.88
N TYR A 37 -6.22 0.24 0.96
CA TYR A 37 -6.67 -0.02 -0.40
C TYR A 37 -5.48 0.00 -1.34
N VAL A 38 -5.34 -1.02 -2.19
CA VAL A 38 -4.21 -1.13 -3.12
C VAL A 38 -4.70 -1.39 -4.53
N LYS A 39 -4.11 -0.66 -5.48
CA LYS A 39 -4.22 -0.87 -6.92
C LYS A 39 -2.83 -1.02 -7.50
N VAL A 40 -2.68 -1.95 -8.45
CA VAL A 40 -1.43 -2.17 -9.16
C VAL A 40 -1.67 -1.93 -10.65
N LEU A 41 -0.75 -1.21 -11.29
CA LEU A 41 -0.83 -0.79 -12.68
C LEU A 41 0.33 -1.38 -13.48
N ASP A 42 0.10 -1.69 -14.75
CA ASP A 42 1.15 -2.03 -15.71
C ASP A 42 2.00 -0.79 -16.12
N GLU A 43 2.96 -0.99 -17.01
CA GLU A 43 3.84 0.08 -17.53
C GLU A 43 3.07 1.19 -18.27
N ASN A 44 1.88 0.87 -18.80
CA ASN A 44 1.02 1.81 -19.52
C ASN A 44 0.00 2.51 -18.61
N GLY A 45 -0.04 2.18 -17.33
CA GLY A 45 -0.99 2.74 -16.36
C GLY A 45 -2.34 2.01 -16.31
N ASN A 46 -2.47 0.83 -16.90
CA ASN A 46 -3.69 0.03 -16.84
C ASN A 46 -3.73 -0.85 -15.58
N PRO A 47 -4.89 -1.02 -14.92
CA PRO A 47 -5.03 -1.94 -13.80
C PRO A 47 -4.62 -3.36 -14.14
N LEU A 48 -3.73 -3.94 -13.31
CA LEU A 48 -3.23 -5.30 -13.46
C LEU A 48 -3.93 -6.24 -12.48
N SER A 49 -4.54 -7.31 -12.99
CA SER A 49 -5.11 -8.41 -12.19
C SER A 49 -4.08 -9.52 -11.97
N GLY A 50 -4.31 -10.39 -10.98
CA GLY A 50 -3.43 -11.52 -10.66
C GLY A 50 -2.15 -11.15 -9.89
N GLN A 51 -1.92 -9.87 -9.61
CA GLN A 51 -0.72 -9.41 -8.94
C GLN A 51 -0.82 -9.60 -7.41
N ARG A 52 0.27 -10.07 -6.80
CA ARG A 52 0.35 -10.36 -5.36
C ARG A 52 0.81 -9.13 -4.59
N VAL A 53 -0.01 -8.68 -3.65
CA VAL A 53 0.22 -7.55 -2.74
C VAL A 53 0.48 -8.10 -1.35
N VAL A 54 1.65 -7.80 -0.78
CA VAL A 54 2.03 -8.25 0.55
C VAL A 54 1.76 -7.17 1.58
N PHE A 55 1.09 -7.56 2.67
CA PHE A 55 0.87 -6.76 3.86
C PHE A 55 1.66 -7.41 5.00
N ALA A 56 2.73 -6.78 5.47
CA ALA A 56 3.60 -7.34 6.50
C ALA A 56 3.58 -6.49 7.78
N TRP A 57 3.66 -7.15 8.93
CA TRP A 57 3.75 -6.55 10.26
C TRP A 57 4.75 -7.35 11.11
N ALA A 58 4.96 -6.95 12.38
CA ALA A 58 6.08 -7.42 13.20
C ALA A 58 6.22 -8.95 13.33
N ASN A 59 5.13 -9.70 13.32
CA ASN A 59 5.12 -11.15 13.54
C ASN A 59 4.43 -11.94 12.42
N GLY A 60 4.19 -11.33 11.25
CA GLY A 60 3.50 -12.03 10.17
C GLY A 60 3.31 -11.21 8.91
N GLN A 61 2.72 -11.86 7.91
CA GLN A 61 2.30 -11.23 6.68
C GLN A 61 1.02 -11.87 6.15
N ASP A 62 0.26 -11.11 5.37
CA ASP A 62 -0.85 -11.60 4.55
C ASP A 62 -0.58 -11.21 3.09
N VAL A 63 -1.04 -12.02 2.15
CA VAL A 63 -0.89 -11.75 0.72
C VAL A 63 -2.24 -11.79 0.06
N LYS A 64 -2.61 -10.68 -0.60
CA LYS A 64 -3.84 -10.58 -1.39
C LYS A 64 -3.52 -10.48 -2.87
N THR A 65 -4.38 -11.03 -3.70
CA THR A 65 -4.25 -10.99 -5.16
C THR A 65 -5.18 -9.92 -5.73
N THR A 66 -4.70 -9.10 -6.67
CA THR A 66 -5.53 -8.13 -7.36
C THR A 66 -6.57 -8.83 -8.23
N ARG A 67 -7.86 -8.51 -8.06
CA ARG A 67 -8.92 -8.86 -9.00
C ARG A 67 -8.92 -7.94 -10.22
N GLU A 68 -9.68 -8.31 -11.24
CA GLU A 68 -10.04 -7.38 -12.31
C GLU A 68 -10.80 -6.17 -11.76
N ALA A 69 -10.42 -4.98 -12.20
CA ALA A 69 -10.93 -3.72 -11.69
C ALA A 69 -10.82 -2.60 -12.73
N ARG A 70 -11.71 -1.61 -12.62
CA ARG A 70 -11.65 -0.38 -13.43
C ARG A 70 -10.54 0.54 -12.92
N PRO A 71 -10.04 1.50 -13.72
CA PRO A 71 -8.98 2.43 -13.29
C PRO A 71 -9.28 3.22 -12.00
N SER A 72 -10.55 3.50 -11.72
CA SER A 72 -11.01 4.21 -10.51
C SER A 72 -11.15 3.31 -9.27
N GLU A 73 -11.03 2.00 -9.42
CA GLU A 73 -11.25 1.03 -8.34
C GLU A 73 -9.94 0.57 -7.70
N TYR A 74 -10.00 0.23 -6.42
CA TYR A 74 -8.92 -0.45 -5.71
C TYR A 74 -9.29 -1.93 -5.56
N PRO A 75 -8.66 -2.84 -6.31
CA PRO A 75 -9.01 -4.27 -6.31
C PRO A 75 -8.71 -4.97 -4.99
N VAL A 76 -7.81 -4.42 -4.16
CA VAL A 76 -7.39 -5.02 -2.89
C VAL A 76 -7.78 -4.10 -1.75
N ALA A 77 -8.38 -4.68 -0.70
CA ALA A 77 -8.67 -4.03 0.56
C ALA A 77 -8.17 -4.91 1.71
N PHE A 78 -7.44 -4.32 2.65
CA PHE A 78 -6.91 -4.99 3.84
C PHE A 78 -7.32 -4.21 5.10
N PRO A 79 -8.09 -4.81 6.03
CA PRO A 79 -8.46 -4.14 7.28
C PRO A 79 -7.26 -4.04 8.22
N MET A 80 -7.06 -2.85 8.80
CA MET A 80 -6.05 -2.58 9.81
C MET A 80 -6.66 -2.67 11.22
N TYR A 81 -5.92 -3.29 12.14
CA TYR A 81 -6.31 -3.41 13.55
C TYR A 81 -5.25 -2.86 14.51
N ALA A 82 -4.07 -2.55 14.00
CA ALA A 82 -2.96 -2.05 14.79
C ALA A 82 -2.67 -0.57 14.49
N VAL A 83 -2.09 0.11 15.48
CA VAL A 83 -1.77 1.55 15.45
C VAL A 83 -0.66 1.88 14.44
N LEU A 84 -0.44 3.17 14.22
CA LEU A 84 0.52 3.70 13.27
C LEU A 84 1.91 3.11 13.54
N GLY A 85 2.64 2.76 12.47
CA GLY A 85 3.92 2.06 12.60
C GLY A 85 3.84 0.54 12.41
N SER A 86 2.65 -0.05 12.35
CA SER A 86 2.48 -1.51 12.43
C SER A 86 2.58 -2.25 11.10
N TYR A 87 2.18 -1.61 10.00
CA TYR A 87 2.06 -2.28 8.70
C TYR A 87 3.05 -1.74 7.67
N SER A 88 3.45 -2.62 6.77
CA SER A 88 4.20 -2.30 5.55
C SER A 88 3.56 -3.00 4.35
N VAL A 89 3.65 -2.37 3.17
CA VAL A 89 3.07 -2.88 1.93
C VAL A 89 4.09 -2.82 0.79
N TYR A 90 4.16 -3.89 0.02
CA TYR A 90 4.96 -4.01 -1.19
C TYR A 90 4.35 -5.04 -2.16
N ILE A 91 4.82 -5.05 -3.41
CA ILE A 91 4.34 -5.95 -4.46
C ILE A 91 5.34 -7.09 -4.66
N GLU A 92 4.85 -8.33 -4.73
CA GLU A 92 5.68 -9.53 -4.96
C GLU A 92 6.05 -9.71 -6.44
N GLY A 93 7.11 -10.49 -6.71
CA GLY A 93 7.49 -10.94 -8.07
C GLY A 93 8.56 -10.11 -8.79
N LEU A 94 8.69 -8.82 -8.48
CA LEU A 94 9.80 -7.96 -8.93
C LEU A 94 10.35 -7.19 -7.73
N PRO A 95 11.55 -6.58 -7.83
CA PRO A 95 11.97 -5.58 -6.86
C PRO A 95 10.86 -4.52 -6.71
N SER A 96 10.50 -4.18 -5.47
CA SER A 96 9.38 -3.30 -5.18
C SER A 96 9.79 -2.26 -4.16
N ASP A 97 9.35 -1.02 -4.40
CA ASP A 97 9.22 -0.03 -3.35
C ASP A 97 8.40 -0.62 -2.19
N LYS A 98 8.75 -0.23 -0.97
CA LYS A 98 8.03 -0.63 0.24
C LYS A 98 7.61 0.60 1.01
N ILE A 99 6.31 0.76 1.23
CA ILE A 99 5.80 1.75 2.17
C ILE A 99 5.73 1.11 3.56
N MET A 100 6.24 1.83 4.56
CA MET A 100 6.44 1.36 5.91
C MET A 100 5.71 2.26 6.90
N GLY A 101 5.27 1.70 8.02
CA GLY A 101 4.74 2.44 9.15
C GLY A 101 3.28 2.86 9.04
N LEU A 102 2.51 2.17 8.18
CA LEU A 102 1.07 2.34 8.04
C LEU A 102 0.35 1.83 9.31
N GLY A 103 -0.86 2.32 9.58
CA GLY A 103 -1.69 1.88 10.70
C GLY A 103 -2.73 2.91 11.13
N LEU A 104 -3.47 2.57 12.18
CA LEU A 104 -4.50 3.43 12.78
C LEU A 104 -3.90 4.59 13.58
N GLY A 105 -4.64 5.68 13.74
CA GLY A 105 -4.14 6.86 14.44
C GLY A 105 -3.81 8.01 13.49
N ASP A 106 -3.43 9.14 14.08
CA ASP A 106 -2.98 10.32 13.36
C ASP A 106 -1.61 10.76 13.88
N ILE A 107 -1.04 11.81 13.29
CA ILE A 107 0.31 12.28 13.64
C ILE A 107 0.43 12.78 15.09
N GLU A 108 -0.66 13.31 15.65
CA GLU A 108 -0.70 13.83 17.03
C GLU A 108 -0.96 12.69 18.03
N ARG A 109 -1.69 11.66 17.59
CA ARG A 109 -2.18 10.53 18.38
C ARG A 109 -1.80 9.19 17.71
N PRO A 110 -0.50 8.90 17.53
CA PRO A 110 -0.05 7.72 16.78
C PRO A 110 -0.34 6.39 17.50
N ASN A 111 -0.61 6.42 18.80
CA ASN A 111 -0.88 5.24 19.64
C ASN A 111 -2.39 4.99 19.86
N TYR A 112 -3.26 5.70 19.14
CA TYR A 112 -4.71 5.54 19.24
C TYR A 112 -5.26 4.79 18.02
N THR A 113 -6.31 4.00 18.21
CA THR A 113 -6.99 3.26 17.13
C THR A 113 -7.99 4.15 16.38
N ILE A 114 -7.54 5.32 15.93
CA ILE A 114 -8.37 6.22 15.12
C ILE A 114 -8.51 5.61 13.73
N HIS A 115 -9.74 5.47 13.27
CA HIS A 115 -10.03 4.87 11.97
C HIS A 115 -9.47 5.74 10.85
N THR A 116 -8.50 5.20 10.11
CA THR A 116 -7.89 5.87 8.96
C THR A 116 -7.82 4.92 7.79
N CYS A 117 -7.73 5.48 6.59
CA CYS A 117 -7.55 4.68 5.38
C CYS A 117 -6.31 5.10 4.62
N PHE A 118 -5.70 4.14 3.93
CA PHE A 118 -4.63 4.40 2.99
C PHE A 118 -5.02 3.93 1.60
N TYR A 119 -4.67 4.71 0.58
CA TYR A 119 -4.87 4.38 -0.81
C TYR A 119 -3.52 4.39 -1.49
N LEU A 120 -3.10 3.22 -1.97
CA LEU A 120 -1.79 2.99 -2.54
C LEU A 120 -1.92 2.58 -4.00
N THR A 121 -1.20 3.28 -4.87
CA THR A 121 -1.08 2.90 -6.28
C THR A 121 0.37 2.53 -6.56
N PHE A 122 0.59 1.27 -6.94
CA PHE A 122 1.86 0.80 -7.47
C PHE A 122 1.80 0.71 -8.99
N GLN A 123 2.90 1.02 -9.65
CA GLN A 123 3.02 0.91 -11.10
C GLN A 123 4.30 0.18 -11.48
N LYS A 124 4.21 -0.71 -12.45
CA LYS A 124 5.40 -1.33 -13.05
C LYS A 124 6.18 -0.28 -13.82
N MET A 125 7.46 -0.13 -13.52
CA MET A 125 8.36 0.79 -14.21
C MET A 125 9.67 0.13 -14.55
N VAL A 126 10.43 0.76 -15.44
CA VAL A 126 11.82 0.44 -15.74
C VAL A 126 12.67 1.63 -15.31
N LYS A 127 13.80 1.39 -14.63
CA LYS A 127 14.68 2.45 -14.11
C LYS A 127 15.56 3.07 -15.19
#